data_AF-A0A218NLM9-F1
#
_entry.id   AF-A0A218NLM9-F1
#
_cell.length_a   1.000
_cell.length_b   1.000
_cell.length_c   1.000
_cell.angle_alpha   90.00
_cell.angle_beta   90.00
_cell.angle_gamma   90.00
#
_symmetry.space_group_name_H-M   'P 1'
#
loop_
_entity.id
_entity.type
_entity.pdbx_description
1 polymer ?
#
loop_
_entity_poly.entity_id
_entity_poly.type
_entity_poly.pdbx_seq_one_letter_code
_entity_poly.pdbx_strand_id
1 'polypeptide(L)'
;MALNSKKRLSTNYKSQSAMEYLMTYGWAILVIAIILAALYTLGIFNPLTFEPRLQPGGCYVERPYGPGQASGLSLVGECGYLLPKFVGGFNGKDSNVSASLTTLEYLNTGKFSVSAWIYVNGPTSMGEQMPISIGDDVCSSTYGPEDNGTILLAAPAYPASINLFYSPSTGTPVVFDSGNPDYFKAAACVYNKTYGGAQWAYTNYPFGHYKAWYFVAETYNGTYLDLYINGRLVNKTYAPGYTNLPTNYISLGNMDSPLMSGRFWFNGSISNVQIYNASLGSAVISDMYDENIAGAPVDLINLVSWIPLNGNENDYSGNTAGGKFYSGNFNGGWVDNYNYFDR
;
A
#
# COMPACT_ATOMS: atom_id res chain seq x y z
N MET A 1 -50.66 42.76 -72.38
CA MET A 1 -50.18 43.42 -71.14
C MET A 1 -50.19 42.34 -70.05
N ALA A 2 -49.05 41.70 -69.81
CA ALA A 2 -48.94 40.49 -69.00
C ALA A 2 -48.78 40.81 -67.51
N LEU A 3 -49.48 40.03 -66.67
CA LEU A 3 -49.58 40.19 -65.22
C LEU A 3 -48.36 39.65 -64.46
N ASN A 4 -48.09 40.36 -63.37
CA ASN A 4 -47.02 40.30 -62.40
C ASN A 4 -46.90 38.95 -61.67
N SER A 5 -45.71 38.33 -61.67
CA SER A 5 -45.44 37.11 -60.89
C SER A 5 -44.88 37.45 -59.51
N LYS A 6 -45.64 37.13 -58.45
CA LYS A 6 -45.14 37.15 -57.08
C LYS A 6 -44.20 35.96 -56.87
N LYS A 7 -42.88 36.19 -56.80
CA LYS A 7 -41.94 35.23 -56.20
C LYS A 7 -42.04 35.32 -54.67
N ARG A 8 -42.57 34.28 -54.01
CA ARG A 8 -42.41 34.05 -52.56
C ARG A 8 -40.99 33.54 -52.32
N LEU A 9 -40.20 34.26 -51.53
CA LEU A 9 -38.94 33.77 -50.96
C LEU A 9 -39.26 32.68 -49.93
N SER A 10 -38.86 31.45 -50.25
CA SER A 10 -38.93 30.29 -49.37
C SER A 10 -37.66 30.24 -48.52
N THR A 11 -37.74 30.65 -47.26
CA THR A 11 -36.68 30.40 -46.26
C THR A 11 -36.78 28.95 -45.79
N ASN A 12 -35.76 28.16 -46.10
CA ASN A 12 -35.59 26.78 -45.63
C ASN A 12 -35.24 26.77 -44.13
N TYR A 13 -36.22 26.55 -43.25
CA TYR A 13 -35.97 26.29 -41.82
C TYR A 13 -35.66 24.81 -41.59
N LYS A 14 -34.42 24.38 -41.89
CA LYS A 14 -33.99 22.98 -41.67
C LYS A 14 -33.51 22.67 -40.24
N SER A 15 -33.73 23.56 -39.26
CA SER A 15 -33.30 23.35 -37.86
C SER A 15 -34.39 23.58 -36.81
N GLN A 16 -35.62 23.91 -37.22
CA GLN A 16 -36.66 24.30 -36.27
C GLN A 16 -37.13 23.12 -35.39
N SER A 17 -37.28 21.93 -35.98
CA SER A 17 -37.62 20.72 -35.22
C SER A 17 -36.55 20.31 -34.21
N ALA A 18 -35.26 20.48 -34.54
CA ALA A 18 -34.17 20.11 -33.63
C ALA A 18 -34.12 21.00 -32.37
N MET A 19 -34.43 22.30 -32.50
CA MET A 19 -34.52 23.19 -31.34
C MET A 19 -35.75 22.92 -30.48
N GLU A 20 -36.88 22.51 -31.08
CA GLU A 20 -38.06 22.11 -30.31
C GLU A 20 -37.76 20.90 -29.42
N TYR A 21 -37.08 19.87 -29.95
CA TYR A 21 -36.68 18.71 -29.16
C TYR A 21 -35.72 19.06 -28.01
N LEU A 22 -34.80 20.00 -28.21
CA LEU A 22 -33.90 20.48 -27.15
C LEU A 22 -34.63 21.25 -26.05
N MET A 23 -35.67 22.03 -26.39
CA MET A 23 -36.46 22.72 -25.37
C MET A 23 -37.44 21.79 -24.62
N THR A 24 -38.05 20.82 -25.29
CA THR A 24 -39.03 19.92 -24.66
C THR A 24 -38.40 18.79 -23.86
N TYR A 25 -37.25 18.27 -24.32
CA TYR A 25 -36.55 17.14 -23.69
C TYR A 25 -35.18 17.50 -23.12
N GLY A 26 -34.76 18.77 -23.19
CA GLY A 26 -33.48 19.21 -22.61
C GLY A 26 -33.36 18.91 -21.11
N TRP A 27 -34.47 18.99 -20.37
CA TRP A 27 -34.50 18.61 -18.95
C TRP A 27 -34.25 17.10 -18.76
N ALA A 28 -34.76 16.25 -19.65
CA ALA A 28 -34.58 14.81 -19.57
C ALA A 28 -33.11 14.42 -19.81
N ILE A 29 -32.44 15.09 -20.74
CA ILE A 29 -30.99 14.92 -20.98
C ILE A 29 -30.19 15.34 -19.74
N LEU A 30 -30.56 16.45 -19.10
CA LEU A 30 -29.90 16.92 -17.88
C LEU A 30 -30.09 15.93 -16.72
N VAL A 31 -31.31 15.40 -16.54
CA VAL A 31 -31.60 14.37 -15.54
C VAL A 31 -30.78 13.10 -15.79
N ILE A 32 -30.69 12.64 -17.04
CA ILE A 32 -29.85 11.47 -17.40
C ILE A 32 -28.36 11.75 -17.09
N ALA A 33 -27.86 12.94 -17.41
CA ALA A 33 -26.47 13.30 -17.11
C ALA A 33 -26.17 13.32 -15.60
N ILE A 34 -27.10 13.82 -14.77
CA ILE A 34 -26.98 13.78 -13.31
C ILE A 34 -26.99 12.33 -12.81
N ILE A 35 -27.91 11.51 -13.32
CA ILE A 35 -27.98 10.09 -12.94
C ILE A 35 -26.69 9.37 -13.32
N LEU A 36 -26.15 9.58 -14.52
CA LEU A 36 -24.88 8.98 -14.94
C LEU A 36 -23.71 9.45 -14.09
N ALA A 37 -23.64 10.74 -13.73
CA ALA A 37 -22.62 11.25 -12.82
C ALA A 37 -22.74 10.62 -11.42
N ALA A 38 -23.96 10.49 -10.90
CA ALA A 38 -24.22 9.84 -9.62
C ALA A 38 -23.83 8.35 -9.65
N LEU A 39 -24.25 7.61 -10.67
CA LEU A 39 -23.89 6.19 -10.86
C LEU A 39 -22.38 6.00 -11.05
N TYR A 40 -21.71 6.93 -11.72
CA TYR A 40 -20.25 6.94 -11.85
C TYR A 40 -19.55 7.19 -10.51
N THR A 41 -20.03 8.15 -9.71
CA THR A 41 -19.50 8.39 -8.35
C THR A 41 -19.79 7.24 -7.39
N LEU A 42 -20.89 6.51 -7.60
CA LEU A 42 -21.24 5.29 -6.86
C LEU A 42 -20.47 4.05 -7.35
N GLY A 43 -19.59 4.20 -8.34
CA GLY A 43 -18.76 3.13 -8.84
C GLY A 43 -19.49 2.06 -9.64
N ILE A 44 -20.78 2.21 -9.96
CA ILE A 44 -21.60 1.19 -10.67
C ILE A 44 -21.05 0.83 -12.06
N PHE A 45 -20.23 1.68 -12.67
CA PHE A 45 -19.58 1.34 -13.96
C PHE A 45 -18.17 0.77 -13.81
N ASN A 46 -17.70 0.56 -12.57
CA ASN A 46 -16.45 -0.12 -12.31
C ASN A 46 -16.72 -1.64 -12.32
N PRO A 47 -16.15 -2.42 -13.25
CA PRO A 47 -16.35 -3.87 -13.30
C PRO A 47 -15.91 -4.59 -12.01
N LEU A 48 -15.15 -3.93 -11.13
CA LEU A 48 -14.72 -4.45 -9.83
C LEU A 48 -15.73 -4.21 -8.70
N THR A 49 -16.74 -3.33 -8.84
CA THR A 49 -17.78 -3.18 -7.79
C THR A 49 -18.78 -4.34 -7.76
N PHE A 50 -18.80 -5.15 -8.83
CA PHE A 50 -19.70 -6.30 -8.96
C PHE A 50 -18.98 -7.64 -8.98
N GLU A 51 -17.68 -7.69 -8.70
CA GLU A 51 -17.14 -8.95 -8.24
C GLU A 51 -17.96 -9.35 -7.00
N PRO A 52 -18.51 -10.58 -6.96
CA PRO A 52 -19.26 -11.02 -5.80
C PRO A 52 -18.30 -10.95 -4.61
N ARG A 53 -18.48 -9.93 -3.76
CA ARG A 53 -17.82 -9.87 -2.46
C ARG A 53 -18.36 -11.09 -1.70
N LEU A 54 -17.56 -12.15 -1.66
CA LEU A 54 -17.97 -13.39 -1.03
C LEU A 54 -18.29 -13.08 0.43
N GLN A 55 -19.45 -13.54 0.90
CA GLN A 55 -19.71 -13.52 2.34
C GLN A 55 -18.70 -14.44 3.04
N PRO A 56 -18.33 -14.19 4.31
CA PRO A 56 -17.43 -15.06 5.06
C PRO A 56 -17.84 -16.54 4.92
N GLY A 57 -16.94 -17.38 4.40
CA GLY A 57 -17.18 -18.82 4.17
C GLY A 57 -17.76 -19.22 2.80
N GLY A 58 -17.88 -18.29 1.83
CA GLY A 58 -18.20 -18.66 0.45
C GLY A 58 -17.03 -19.39 -0.25
N CYS A 59 -17.27 -20.07 -1.38
CA CYS A 59 -16.19 -20.69 -2.16
C CYS A 59 -16.14 -20.16 -3.60
N TYR A 60 -14.92 -19.88 -4.07
CA TYR A 60 -14.60 -19.41 -5.42
C TYR A 60 -13.59 -20.35 -6.08
N VAL A 61 -13.36 -20.18 -7.37
CA VAL A 61 -12.41 -21.00 -8.14
C VAL A 61 -11.20 -20.13 -8.45
N GLU A 62 -10.03 -20.50 -7.92
CA GLU A 62 -8.77 -19.78 -8.15
C GLU A 62 -8.42 -19.75 -9.65
N ARG A 63 -7.97 -18.58 -10.11
CA ARG A 63 -7.26 -18.45 -11.39
C ARG A 63 -5.77 -18.42 -11.08
N PRO A 64 -5.02 -19.50 -11.34
CA PRO A 64 -3.59 -19.60 -10.98
C PRO A 64 -2.69 -18.57 -11.67
N TYR A 65 -3.22 -17.77 -12.61
CA TYR A 65 -2.51 -16.73 -13.35
C TYR A 65 -3.13 -15.33 -13.19
N GLY A 66 -3.94 -15.14 -12.14
CA GLY A 66 -4.52 -13.85 -11.82
C GLY A 66 -5.79 -13.48 -12.62
N PRO A 67 -6.32 -12.26 -12.40
CA PRO A 67 -7.65 -11.86 -12.85
C PRO A 67 -7.79 -11.66 -14.38
N GLY A 68 -6.70 -11.72 -15.15
CA GLY A 68 -6.67 -11.40 -16.59
C GLY A 68 -6.59 -12.57 -17.59
N GLN A 69 -6.49 -13.83 -17.15
CA GLN A 69 -6.28 -14.97 -18.06
C GLN A 69 -7.42 -16.00 -17.95
N ALA A 70 -8.02 -16.39 -19.08
CA ALA A 70 -9.13 -17.35 -19.16
C ALA A 70 -8.67 -18.82 -19.31
N SER A 71 -7.37 -19.07 -19.40
CA SER A 71 -6.80 -20.41 -19.57
C SER A 71 -6.40 -21.01 -18.23
N GLY A 72 -7.01 -22.14 -17.88
CA GLY A 72 -6.69 -22.92 -16.66
C GLY A 72 -7.60 -22.59 -15.48
N LEU A 73 -8.92 -22.72 -15.65
CA LEU A 73 -9.83 -22.79 -14.50
C LEU A 73 -9.39 -23.97 -13.61
N SER A 74 -9.01 -23.68 -12.37
CA SER A 74 -8.70 -24.72 -11.38
C SER A 74 -9.92 -25.63 -11.22
N LEU A 75 -9.72 -26.95 -11.21
CA LEU A 75 -10.78 -27.93 -10.89
C LEU A 75 -11.07 -28.01 -9.39
N VAL A 76 -10.32 -27.24 -8.58
CA VAL A 76 -10.47 -27.15 -7.13
C VAL A 76 -11.01 -25.75 -6.81
N GLY A 77 -12.20 -25.70 -6.19
CA GLY A 77 -12.72 -24.48 -5.59
C GLY A 77 -12.06 -24.27 -4.23
N GLU A 78 -11.54 -23.07 -3.99
CA GLU A 78 -11.05 -22.63 -2.70
C GLU A 78 -12.15 -21.85 -1.98
N CYS A 79 -12.37 -22.13 -0.70
CA CYS A 79 -13.29 -21.32 0.09
C CYS A 79 -12.61 -20.01 0.47
N GLY A 80 -13.15 -18.89 -0.02
CA GLY A 80 -12.67 -17.55 0.28
C GLY A 80 -12.87 -17.20 1.76
N TYR A 81 -11.94 -16.42 2.30
CA TYR A 81 -11.84 -16.06 3.72
C TYR A 81 -11.64 -17.24 4.67
N LEU A 82 -11.00 -18.32 4.22
CA LEU A 82 -10.23 -19.11 5.16
C LEU A 82 -9.10 -18.21 5.65
N LEU A 83 -9.13 -17.93 6.95
CA LEU A 83 -8.06 -17.28 7.66
C LEU A 83 -6.74 -17.94 7.28
N PRO A 84 -5.66 -17.16 7.11
CA PRO A 84 -4.42 -17.70 6.59
C PRO A 84 -3.97 -18.81 7.51
N LYS A 85 -3.71 -19.98 6.93
CA LYS A 85 -3.24 -21.16 7.68
C LYS A 85 -1.90 -20.88 8.35
N PHE A 86 -1.08 -20.05 7.70
CA PHE A 86 0.19 -19.59 8.20
C PHE A 86 0.38 -18.10 7.94
N VAL A 87 1.24 -17.48 8.72
CA VAL A 87 1.81 -16.16 8.46
C VAL A 87 3.33 -16.24 8.46
N GLY A 88 4.01 -15.24 7.90
CA GLY A 88 5.47 -15.17 7.94
C GLY A 88 5.96 -14.82 9.33
N GLY A 89 6.71 -15.71 9.98
CA GLY A 89 7.34 -15.47 11.27
C GLY A 89 8.70 -14.80 11.12
N PHE A 90 9.03 -13.84 11.97
CA PHE A 90 10.31 -13.14 12.00
C PHE A 90 10.84 -13.15 13.42
N ASN A 91 12.09 -13.58 13.59
CA ASN A 91 12.68 -13.96 14.88
C ASN A 91 13.52 -12.84 15.52
N GLY A 92 13.52 -11.63 14.96
CA GLY A 92 14.37 -10.52 15.40
C GLY A 92 15.85 -10.63 15.02
N LYS A 93 16.25 -11.56 14.14
CA LYS A 93 17.62 -11.74 13.63
C LYS A 93 17.73 -12.62 12.37
N ASP A 94 18.46 -12.21 11.35
CA ASP A 94 18.75 -13.07 10.17
C ASP A 94 17.50 -13.71 9.52
N SER A 95 16.33 -13.07 9.65
CA SER A 95 15.08 -13.49 9.00
C SER A 95 14.53 -12.33 8.20
N ASN A 96 14.48 -12.50 6.88
CA ASN A 96 13.85 -11.56 5.97
C ASN A 96 13.34 -12.27 4.72
N VAL A 97 12.39 -11.63 4.05
CA VAL A 97 11.91 -12.00 2.72
C VAL A 97 12.16 -10.82 1.80
N SER A 98 13.05 -10.97 0.83
CA SER A 98 13.46 -9.88 -0.06
C SER A 98 13.33 -10.20 -1.55
N ALA A 99 12.82 -9.24 -2.33
CA ALA A 99 12.70 -9.33 -3.78
C ALA A 99 13.77 -8.51 -4.52
N SER A 100 14.12 -8.96 -5.73
CA SER A 100 15.06 -8.27 -6.63
C SER A 100 14.34 -7.62 -7.82
N LEU A 101 14.60 -6.31 -7.98
CA LEU A 101 14.45 -5.40 -9.13
C LEU A 101 13.18 -5.41 -9.99
N THR A 102 12.64 -6.55 -10.42
CA THR A 102 11.53 -6.61 -11.38
C THR A 102 10.20 -6.07 -10.83
N THR A 103 9.92 -6.27 -9.55
CA THR A 103 8.75 -5.69 -8.87
C THR A 103 8.84 -4.16 -8.80
N LEU A 104 10.05 -3.60 -8.70
CA LEU A 104 10.28 -2.17 -8.54
C LEU A 104 9.96 -1.38 -9.82
N GLU A 105 9.99 -2.02 -11.00
CA GLU A 105 9.61 -1.38 -12.27
C GLU A 105 8.17 -0.84 -12.27
N TYR A 106 7.30 -1.45 -11.46
CA TYR A 106 5.89 -1.05 -11.35
C TYR A 106 5.66 0.13 -10.40
N LEU A 107 6.64 0.53 -9.58
CA LEU A 107 6.50 1.62 -8.60
C LEU A 107 6.66 3.04 -9.20
N ASN A 108 6.68 3.21 -10.53
CA ASN A 108 7.17 4.38 -11.29
C ASN A 108 6.50 5.78 -11.12
N THR A 109 5.58 5.99 -10.17
CA THR A 109 4.67 7.15 -10.18
C THR A 109 4.94 8.25 -9.13
N GLY A 110 5.94 8.09 -8.25
CA GLY A 110 6.23 9.06 -7.17
C GLY A 110 5.14 9.17 -6.10
N LYS A 111 4.11 8.31 -6.19
CA LYS A 111 3.04 8.10 -5.21
C LYS A 111 2.99 6.62 -4.90
N PHE A 112 2.64 6.28 -3.67
CA PHE A 112 2.59 4.87 -3.28
C PHE A 112 1.59 4.63 -2.16
N SER A 113 1.25 3.36 -1.99
CA SER A 113 0.64 2.86 -0.76
C SER A 113 1.25 1.52 -0.43
N VAL A 114 1.51 1.29 0.86
CA VAL A 114 1.99 0.00 1.37
C VAL A 114 1.11 -0.35 2.55
N SER A 115 0.65 -1.60 2.62
CA SER A 115 -0.10 -2.10 3.76
C SER A 115 0.34 -3.51 4.14
N ALA A 116 0.21 -3.84 5.42
CA ALA A 116 0.37 -5.20 5.91
C ALA A 116 -0.36 -5.39 7.24
N TRP A 117 -0.62 -6.65 7.56
CA TRP A 117 -0.93 -7.07 8.91
C TRP A 117 0.37 -7.40 9.63
N ILE A 118 0.57 -6.84 10.82
CA ILE A 118 1.75 -7.09 11.65
C ILE A 118 1.36 -7.50 13.07
N TYR A 119 2.13 -8.43 13.63
CA TYR A 119 2.05 -8.87 15.01
C TYR A 119 3.43 -8.70 15.63
N VAL A 120 3.59 -7.84 16.64
CA VAL A 120 4.91 -7.59 17.23
C VAL A 120 5.07 -8.40 18.53
N ASN A 121 6.09 -9.24 18.62
CA ASN A 121 6.30 -10.12 19.78
C ASN A 121 6.76 -9.36 21.03
N GLY A 122 7.59 -8.34 20.84
CA GLY A 122 8.30 -7.63 21.89
C GLY A 122 9.43 -6.76 21.32
N PRO A 123 10.15 -6.04 22.18
CA PRO A 123 11.31 -5.25 21.77
C PRO A 123 12.47 -6.14 21.29
N THR A 124 13.41 -5.55 20.56
CA THR A 124 14.69 -6.17 20.16
C THR A 124 15.86 -5.41 20.78
N SER A 125 17.07 -6.01 20.78
CA SER A 125 18.27 -5.38 21.32
C SER A 125 18.74 -4.15 20.53
N MET A 126 18.31 -3.99 19.27
CA MET A 126 18.61 -2.85 18.40
C MET A 126 17.60 -1.69 18.57
N GLY A 127 16.52 -1.88 19.36
CA GLY A 127 15.48 -0.87 19.60
C GLY A 127 14.48 -0.74 18.43
N GLU A 128 14.94 -0.24 17.28
CA GLU A 128 14.08 -0.07 16.09
C GLU A 128 13.93 -1.39 15.31
N GLN A 129 12.70 -1.65 14.85
CA GLN A 129 12.33 -2.87 14.14
C GLN A 129 11.68 -2.50 12.81
N MET A 130 12.02 -3.22 11.73
CA MET A 130 11.59 -2.89 10.37
C MET A 130 10.84 -4.07 9.75
N PRO A 131 9.50 -4.10 9.79
CA PRO A 131 8.75 -5.16 9.12
C PRO A 131 8.75 -4.99 7.62
N ILE A 132 8.72 -3.76 7.07
CA ILE A 132 8.78 -3.57 5.61
C ILE A 132 9.65 -2.35 5.28
N SER A 133 10.61 -2.57 4.39
CA SER A 133 11.44 -1.53 3.77
C SER A 133 11.45 -1.70 2.25
N ILE A 134 11.43 -0.59 1.54
CA ILE A 134 11.49 -0.54 0.07
C ILE A 134 12.51 0.55 -0.27
N GLY A 135 13.60 0.21 -0.95
CA GLY A 135 14.59 1.18 -1.43
C GLY A 135 15.95 1.07 -0.79
N ASP A 136 16.69 2.18 -0.83
CA ASP A 136 18.02 2.27 -0.23
C ASP A 136 17.92 2.63 1.25
N ASP A 137 19.00 2.43 2.00
CA ASP A 137 19.03 2.61 3.44
C ASP A 137 19.37 4.05 3.88
N VAL A 138 19.53 4.97 2.91
CA VAL A 138 19.96 6.35 3.15
C VAL A 138 19.07 7.35 2.42
N CYS A 139 18.62 8.38 3.15
CA CYS A 139 18.02 9.59 2.57
C CYS A 139 18.98 10.77 2.82
N SER A 140 19.75 11.18 1.81
CA SER A 140 20.77 12.23 1.95
C SER A 140 20.51 13.43 1.05
N SER A 141 20.86 14.62 1.56
CA SER A 141 20.90 15.86 0.78
C SER A 141 22.25 16.08 0.09
N THR A 142 23.27 15.28 0.41
CA THR A 142 24.66 15.44 -0.07
C THR A 142 24.90 14.72 -1.39
N TYR A 143 24.16 13.65 -1.65
CA TYR A 143 24.14 12.96 -2.93
C TYR A 143 22.98 13.54 -3.76
N GLY A 144 23.19 13.69 -5.07
CA GLY A 144 22.28 14.42 -5.95
C GLY A 144 20.91 13.73 -6.13
N PRO A 145 20.17 14.04 -7.21
CA PRO A 145 18.87 13.41 -7.51
C PRO A 145 18.93 11.90 -7.79
N GLU A 146 20.06 11.25 -7.54
CA GLU A 146 20.35 9.84 -7.78
C GLU A 146 20.11 8.94 -6.55
N ASP A 147 19.88 9.53 -5.36
CA ASP A 147 19.45 8.75 -4.19
C ASP A 147 18.07 8.14 -4.47
N ASN A 148 18.03 6.81 -4.44
CA ASN A 148 16.81 6.02 -4.53
C ASN A 148 16.01 6.24 -3.25
N GLY A 149 14.75 6.66 -3.36
CA GLY A 149 13.95 6.91 -2.16
C GLY A 149 13.75 5.63 -1.35
N THR A 150 13.59 5.80 -0.05
CA THR A 150 13.24 4.75 0.89
C THR A 150 11.79 4.91 1.34
N ILE A 151 11.03 3.81 1.39
CA ILE A 151 9.72 3.72 2.02
C ILE A 151 9.84 2.74 3.18
N LEU A 152 9.41 3.15 4.37
CA LEU A 152 9.50 2.38 5.59
C LEU A 152 8.13 2.25 6.22
N LEU A 153 7.52 1.07 6.10
CA LEU A 153 6.26 0.78 6.76
C LEU A 153 6.52 0.09 8.10
N ALA A 154 6.13 0.81 9.16
CA ALA A 154 5.74 0.35 10.49
C ALA A 154 6.80 -0.28 11.42
N ALA A 155 7.69 0.50 12.01
CA ALA A 155 8.28 0.14 13.33
C ALA A 155 7.25 0.37 14.44
N PRO A 156 7.24 -0.34 15.60
CA PRO A 156 7.42 0.38 16.86
C PRO A 156 8.86 0.93 16.88
N ALA A 157 8.99 2.24 16.72
CA ALA A 157 10.24 2.93 17.01
C ALA A 157 10.36 3.00 18.54
N TYR A 158 11.35 2.29 19.10
CA TYR A 158 11.88 2.68 20.40
C TYR A 158 12.45 4.09 20.23
N PRO A 159 12.20 5.04 21.15
CA PRO A 159 12.68 6.41 21.01
C PRO A 159 14.13 6.45 20.56
N ALA A 160 14.39 7.17 19.46
CA ALA A 160 15.69 7.38 18.82
C ALA A 160 16.73 8.09 19.72
N SER A 161 16.45 8.21 21.01
CA SER A 161 17.36 8.69 22.04
C SER A 161 17.87 7.56 22.93
N ILE A 162 18.14 6.36 22.39
CA ILE A 162 19.23 5.58 22.97
C ILE A 162 20.51 6.26 22.47
N ASN A 163 20.98 7.26 23.22
CA ASN A 163 22.40 7.58 23.16
C ASN A 163 23.14 6.36 23.74
N LEU A 164 23.58 5.43 22.89
CA LEU A 164 24.56 4.42 23.28
C LEU A 164 25.91 5.13 23.49
N PHE A 165 26.07 5.81 24.62
CA PHE A 165 27.41 6.24 25.02
C PHE A 165 28.14 5.03 25.59
N TYR A 166 29.21 4.62 24.90
CA TYR A 166 30.22 3.77 25.50
C TYR A 166 30.91 4.56 26.61
N SER A 167 30.76 4.14 27.87
CA SER A 167 31.54 4.70 28.96
C SER A 167 33.00 4.23 28.83
N PRO A 168 33.97 5.12 28.54
CA PRO A 168 35.36 4.72 28.31
C PRO A 168 36.02 4.07 29.53
N SER A 169 35.44 4.25 30.72
CA SER A 169 35.98 3.77 32.00
C SER A 169 35.47 2.40 32.43
N THR A 170 34.40 1.88 31.82
CA THR A 170 33.76 0.63 32.28
C THR A 170 33.46 -0.37 31.17
N GLY A 171 33.52 0.02 29.89
CA GLY A 171 33.32 -0.88 28.76
C GLY A 171 31.92 -1.47 28.64
N THR A 172 30.96 -1.00 29.46
CA THR A 172 29.57 -1.42 29.46
C THR A 172 28.70 -0.41 28.71
N PRO A 173 27.74 -0.86 27.87
CA PRO A 173 26.73 0.02 27.31
C PRO A 173 25.88 0.61 28.44
N VAL A 174 25.79 1.94 28.52
CA VAL A 174 24.81 2.60 29.40
C VAL A 174 23.55 2.83 28.59
N VAL A 175 22.48 2.11 28.92
CA VAL A 175 21.15 2.28 28.32
C VAL A 175 20.43 3.39 29.08
N PHE A 176 20.12 4.49 28.41
CA PHE A 176 19.12 5.43 28.89
C PHE A 176 17.76 4.98 28.37
N ASP A 177 16.96 4.36 29.25
CA ASP A 177 15.52 4.23 29.02
C ASP A 177 14.94 5.64 29.02
N SER A 178 14.52 6.14 27.86
CA SER A 178 13.99 7.51 27.77
C SER A 178 12.53 7.62 28.23
N GLY A 179 11.90 6.55 28.71
CA GLY A 179 10.52 6.58 29.21
C GLY A 179 9.50 7.03 28.16
N ASN A 180 9.91 7.12 26.89
CA ASN A 180 9.03 7.44 25.77
C ASN A 180 8.36 6.14 25.30
N PRO A 181 7.04 6.16 25.04
CA PRO A 181 6.32 4.98 24.55
C PRO A 181 6.82 4.59 23.16
N ASP A 182 6.67 3.32 22.80
CA ASP A 182 6.90 2.85 21.43
C ASP A 182 5.90 3.52 20.47
N TYR A 183 6.26 3.71 19.20
CA TYR A 183 5.37 4.33 18.19
C TYR A 183 5.33 3.56 16.89
N PHE A 184 4.15 3.35 16.33
CA PHE A 184 4.01 3.10 14.89
C PHE A 184 4.63 4.25 14.11
N LYS A 185 5.46 3.94 13.11
CA LYS A 185 6.15 4.93 12.27
C LYS A 185 6.00 4.58 10.79
N ALA A 186 5.60 5.55 10.00
CA ALA A 186 5.70 5.54 8.55
C ALA A 186 6.73 6.58 8.12
N ALA A 187 7.54 6.24 7.11
CA ALA A 187 8.58 7.14 6.63
C ALA A 187 8.81 7.02 5.14
N ALA A 188 9.05 8.18 4.51
CA ALA A 188 9.42 8.26 3.11
C ALA A 188 10.58 9.23 2.91
N CYS A 189 11.51 8.89 2.04
CA CYS A 189 12.51 9.83 1.56
C CYS A 189 11.91 10.69 0.44
N VAL A 190 11.67 11.97 0.73
CA VAL A 190 11.01 12.92 -0.17
C VAL A 190 12.02 13.93 -0.69
N TYR A 191 12.12 14.05 -2.01
CA TYR A 191 12.90 15.09 -2.65
C TYR A 191 12.09 16.37 -2.81
N ASN A 192 12.66 17.49 -2.37
CA ASN A 192 12.04 18.80 -2.49
C ASN A 192 13.03 19.83 -3.06
N LYS A 193 12.70 20.34 -4.26
CA LYS A 193 13.50 21.36 -4.97
C LYS A 193 13.68 22.66 -4.21
N THR A 194 12.74 23.02 -3.33
CA THR A 194 12.81 24.24 -2.51
C THR A 194 13.90 24.13 -1.44
N TYR A 195 14.19 22.92 -0.95
CA TYR A 195 15.23 22.66 0.06
C TYR A 195 16.54 22.14 -0.53
N GLY A 196 16.60 21.95 -1.85
CA GLY A 196 17.83 21.58 -2.57
C GLY A 196 18.27 20.12 -2.41
N GLY A 197 17.40 19.21 -1.96
CA GLY A 197 17.77 17.81 -1.75
C GLY A 197 16.65 16.89 -1.22
N ALA A 198 17.04 15.66 -0.88
CA ALA A 198 16.16 14.67 -0.26
C ALA A 198 16.10 14.84 1.26
N GLN A 199 14.92 14.59 1.82
CA GLN A 199 14.65 14.72 3.25
C GLN A 199 13.72 13.60 3.74
N TRP A 200 13.95 13.15 4.96
CA TRP A 200 13.02 12.23 5.60
C TRP A 200 11.73 12.92 5.99
N ALA A 201 10.61 12.38 5.52
CA ALA A 201 9.28 12.62 6.07
C ALA A 201 8.94 11.48 7.02
N TYR A 202 8.44 11.82 8.22
CA TYR A 202 8.00 10.85 9.22
C TYR A 202 6.60 11.17 9.69
N THR A 203 5.83 10.13 10.01
CA THR A 203 4.56 10.24 10.70
C THR A 203 4.45 9.12 11.72
N ASN A 204 4.02 9.45 12.94
CA ASN A 204 4.10 8.54 14.08
C ASN A 204 2.76 8.45 14.81
N TYR A 205 2.47 7.31 15.43
CA TYR A 205 1.30 7.12 16.28
C TYR A 205 1.65 6.20 17.47
N PRO A 206 1.20 6.49 18.71
CA PRO A 206 1.52 5.66 19.87
C PRO A 206 1.22 4.19 19.61
N PHE A 207 2.20 3.34 19.89
CA PHE A 207 2.03 1.90 19.81
C PHE A 207 1.09 1.43 20.91
N GLY A 208 0.19 0.51 20.59
CA GLY A 208 -0.80 0.00 21.54
C GLY A 208 -0.16 -0.91 22.58
N HIS A 209 0.13 -2.14 22.17
CA HIS A 209 0.78 -3.16 22.99
C HIS A 209 1.31 -4.29 22.10
N TYR A 210 2.32 -4.99 22.62
CA TYR A 210 2.86 -6.20 22.00
C TYR A 210 1.86 -7.35 22.04
N LYS A 211 2.08 -8.33 21.17
CA LYS A 211 1.29 -9.56 21.06
C LYS A 211 -0.16 -9.33 20.63
N ALA A 212 -0.36 -8.37 19.75
CA ALA A 212 -1.62 -8.12 19.07
C ALA A 212 -1.38 -7.86 17.58
N TRP A 213 -2.36 -8.22 16.77
CA TRP A 213 -2.38 -7.95 15.34
C TRP A 213 -2.86 -6.52 15.07
N TYR A 214 -2.15 -5.84 14.19
CA TYR A 214 -2.52 -4.53 13.68
C TYR A 214 -2.48 -4.57 12.17
N PHE A 215 -3.52 -4.02 11.54
CA PHE A 215 -3.43 -3.63 10.14
C PHE A 215 -2.77 -2.26 10.07
N VAL A 216 -1.69 -2.14 9.32
CA VAL A 216 -0.94 -0.89 9.18
C VAL A 216 -0.82 -0.56 7.71
N ALA A 217 -1.07 0.70 7.37
CA ALA A 217 -0.86 1.19 6.02
C ALA A 217 -0.24 2.59 6.01
N GLU A 218 0.56 2.85 4.98
CA GLU A 218 1.16 4.13 4.67
C GLU A 218 0.77 4.53 3.25
N THR A 219 0.42 5.79 3.05
CA THR A 219 0.15 6.32 1.71
C THR A 219 0.86 7.65 1.51
N TYR A 220 1.43 7.87 0.33
CA TYR A 220 2.03 9.15 -0.05
C TYR A 220 1.45 9.67 -1.36
N ASN A 221 0.90 10.89 -1.32
CA ASN A 221 0.22 11.48 -2.48
C ASN A 221 1.03 12.57 -3.22
N GLY A 222 2.31 12.75 -2.88
CA GLY A 222 3.17 13.85 -3.38
C GLY A 222 3.10 15.13 -2.53
N THR A 223 2.25 15.16 -1.51
CA THR A 223 2.09 16.31 -0.61
C THR A 223 1.99 15.91 0.86
N TYR A 224 1.33 14.79 1.13
CA TYR A 224 1.12 14.27 2.47
C TYR A 224 1.56 12.82 2.55
N LEU A 225 2.19 12.51 3.68
CA LEU A 225 2.51 11.17 4.14
C LEU A 225 1.53 10.79 5.25
N ASP A 226 0.75 9.74 5.03
CA ASP A 226 -0.39 9.35 5.86
C ASP A 226 -0.11 8.00 6.50
N LEU A 227 -0.43 7.86 7.79
CA LEU A 227 -0.34 6.60 8.54
C LEU A 227 -1.72 6.17 8.98
N TYR A 228 -2.03 4.90 8.71
CA TYR A 228 -3.28 4.25 9.06
C TYR A 228 -3.01 3.07 9.99
N ILE A 229 -3.84 2.94 11.03
CA ILE A 229 -3.84 1.79 11.93
C ILE A 229 -5.28 1.27 12.02
N ASN A 230 -5.47 -0.03 11.80
CA ASN A 230 -6.77 -0.71 11.82
C ASN A 230 -7.83 0.01 10.95
N GLY A 231 -7.45 0.32 9.71
CA GLY A 231 -8.31 0.97 8.71
C GLY A 231 -8.52 2.47 8.89
N ARG A 232 -8.02 3.07 9.98
CA ARG A 232 -8.26 4.49 10.31
C ARG A 232 -7.01 5.32 10.12
N LEU A 233 -7.17 6.51 9.50
CA LEU A 233 -6.11 7.51 9.44
C LEU A 233 -5.81 8.01 10.86
N VAL A 234 -4.62 7.72 11.37
CA VAL A 234 -4.21 8.08 12.74
C VAL A 234 -3.32 9.31 12.78
N ASN A 235 -2.54 9.56 11.72
CA ASN A 235 -1.70 10.75 11.61
C ASN A 235 -1.34 11.05 10.15
N LYS A 236 -1.02 12.32 9.87
CA LYS A 236 -0.70 12.85 8.55
C LYS A 236 0.39 13.93 8.68
N THR A 237 1.43 13.82 7.86
CA THR A 237 2.55 14.78 7.81
C THR A 237 2.55 15.51 6.47
N TYR A 238 2.69 16.84 6.50
CA TYR A 238 2.90 17.65 5.30
C TYR A 238 4.34 17.52 4.80
N ALA A 239 4.51 16.92 3.63
CA ALA A 239 5.80 16.62 3.00
C ALA A 239 5.70 16.78 1.47
N PRO A 240 5.59 18.02 0.96
CA PRO A 240 5.52 18.26 -0.48
C PRO A 240 6.83 17.90 -1.16
N GLY A 241 6.73 17.19 -2.27
CA GLY A 241 7.88 16.75 -3.05
C GLY A 241 7.55 15.58 -3.96
N TYR A 242 8.59 14.94 -4.47
CA TYR A 242 8.46 13.66 -5.16
C TYR A 242 9.38 12.65 -4.47
N THR A 243 8.96 11.39 -4.45
CA THR A 243 9.85 10.29 -4.07
C THR A 243 10.59 9.84 -5.33
N ASN A 244 11.92 9.93 -5.32
CA ASN A 244 12.72 9.09 -6.20
C ASN A 244 12.41 7.65 -5.84
N LEU A 245 12.24 6.79 -6.82
CA LEU A 245 11.73 5.47 -6.49
C LEU A 245 12.87 4.55 -6.07
N PRO A 246 12.63 3.71 -5.05
CA PRO A 246 13.45 2.55 -4.72
C PRO A 246 13.94 1.81 -5.98
N THR A 247 15.25 1.69 -6.20
CA THR A 247 15.78 0.81 -7.26
C THR A 247 16.64 -0.35 -6.73
N ASN A 248 16.80 -0.48 -5.41
CA ASN A 248 17.64 -1.53 -4.83
C ASN A 248 16.86 -2.80 -4.49
N TYR A 249 16.00 -2.74 -3.46
CA TYR A 249 15.32 -3.93 -2.97
C TYR A 249 13.98 -3.62 -2.30
N ILE A 250 13.17 -4.67 -2.15
CA ILE A 250 12.06 -4.71 -1.19
C ILE A 250 12.44 -5.75 -0.15
N SER A 251 12.33 -5.44 1.14
CA SER A 251 12.56 -6.39 2.22
C SER A 251 11.43 -6.38 3.22
N LEU A 252 10.97 -7.58 3.57
CA LEU A 252 10.10 -7.85 4.69
C LEU A 252 10.96 -8.39 5.83
N GLY A 253 10.89 -7.75 7.00
CA GLY A 253 11.53 -8.20 8.23
C GLY A 253 12.89 -7.57 8.54
N ASN A 254 13.45 -6.74 7.65
CA ASN A 254 14.63 -5.95 7.99
C ASN A 254 14.82 -4.66 7.15
N MET A 255 15.84 -3.90 7.56
CA MET A 255 16.47 -2.78 6.84
C MET A 255 17.93 -2.70 7.30
N ASP A 256 18.87 -2.27 6.45
CA ASP A 256 20.21 -1.93 6.94
C ASP A 256 20.14 -0.63 7.76
N SER A 257 20.88 -0.56 8.87
CA SER A 257 20.83 0.63 9.72
C SER A 257 21.73 1.74 9.15
N PRO A 258 21.20 2.96 8.89
CA PRO A 258 22.03 4.08 8.45
C PRO A 258 22.89 4.67 9.59
N LEU A 259 22.62 4.29 10.84
CA LEU A 259 23.23 4.90 12.02
C LEU A 259 24.31 4.03 12.67
N MET A 260 24.29 2.71 12.43
CA MET A 260 25.21 1.76 13.05
C MET A 260 25.45 0.55 12.17
N SER A 261 26.59 -0.12 12.37
CA SER A 261 26.87 -1.38 11.68
C SER A 261 25.86 -2.45 12.11
N GLY A 262 24.99 -2.88 11.18
CA GLY A 262 24.01 -3.93 11.42
C GLY A 262 22.68 -3.65 10.72
N ARG A 263 21.68 -4.47 11.05
CA ARG A 263 20.32 -4.40 10.50
C ARG A 263 19.30 -4.18 11.61
N PHE A 264 18.28 -3.38 11.33
CA PHE A 264 17.05 -3.39 12.11
C PHE A 264 16.28 -4.64 11.74
N TRP A 265 16.07 -5.53 12.70
CA TRP A 265 15.36 -6.79 12.48
C TRP A 265 13.97 -6.74 13.10
N PHE A 266 12.99 -7.27 12.41
CA PHE A 266 11.64 -7.42 12.92
C PHE A 266 11.51 -8.68 13.78
N ASN A 267 10.90 -8.55 14.96
CA ASN A 267 10.56 -9.66 15.85
C ASN A 267 9.04 -9.77 15.97
N GLY A 268 8.44 -10.62 15.15
CA GLY A 268 7.00 -10.66 15.02
C GLY A 268 6.49 -11.58 13.92
N SER A 269 5.32 -11.27 13.41
CA SER A 269 4.75 -11.90 12.23
C SER A 269 4.19 -10.87 11.27
N ILE A 270 4.27 -11.16 9.98
CA ILE A 270 3.75 -10.32 8.90
C ILE A 270 2.82 -11.18 8.04
N SER A 271 1.71 -10.61 7.61
CA SER A 271 0.81 -11.23 6.65
C SER A 271 0.21 -10.20 5.71
N ASN A 272 -0.16 -10.67 4.52
CA ASN A 272 -0.93 -9.92 3.53
C ASN A 272 -0.34 -8.55 3.21
N VAL A 273 0.91 -8.57 2.76
CA VAL A 273 1.61 -7.38 2.29
C VAL A 273 1.06 -7.00 0.93
N GLN A 274 0.64 -5.75 0.78
CA GLN A 274 0.17 -5.20 -0.49
C GLN A 274 0.89 -3.88 -0.77
N ILE A 275 1.42 -3.76 -1.99
CA ILE A 275 2.20 -2.61 -2.44
C ILE A 275 1.51 -2.05 -3.68
N TYR A 276 1.30 -0.74 -3.71
CA TYR A 276 0.61 -0.02 -4.78
C TYR A 276 1.46 1.15 -5.29
N ASN A 277 1.39 1.42 -6.59
CA ASN A 277 2.00 2.59 -7.24
C ASN A 277 1.05 3.80 -7.29
N ALA A 278 0.09 3.85 -6.38
CA ALA A 278 -0.84 4.95 -6.23
C ALA A 278 -1.07 5.24 -4.75
N SER A 279 -1.44 6.48 -4.43
CA SER A 279 -1.95 6.82 -3.10
C SER A 279 -3.40 6.42 -3.02
N LEU A 280 -3.69 5.38 -2.24
CA LEU A 280 -5.03 4.91 -1.96
C LEU A 280 -5.73 5.87 -1.00
N GLY A 281 -7.03 6.08 -1.21
CA GLY A 281 -7.85 6.90 -0.33
C GLY A 281 -8.19 6.18 0.98
N SER A 282 -8.50 6.94 2.02
CA SER A 282 -8.85 6.40 3.34
C SER A 282 -10.02 5.40 3.32
N ALA A 283 -10.99 5.57 2.41
CA ALA A 283 -12.10 4.63 2.24
C ALA A 283 -11.61 3.26 1.73
N VAL A 284 -10.68 3.24 0.78
CA VAL A 284 -10.09 2.00 0.25
C VAL A 284 -9.27 1.30 1.34
N ILE A 285 -8.51 2.06 2.13
CA ILE A 285 -7.75 1.51 3.26
C ILE A 285 -8.67 0.93 4.34
N SER A 286 -9.85 1.54 4.57
CA SER A 286 -10.86 0.99 5.47
C SER A 286 -11.43 -0.32 4.93
N ASP A 287 -11.79 -0.36 3.64
CA ASP A 287 -12.29 -1.59 2.99
C ASP A 287 -11.25 -2.72 3.11
N MET A 288 -9.96 -2.44 2.87
CA MET A 288 -8.88 -3.42 3.03
C MET A 288 -8.76 -3.99 4.44
N TYR A 289 -9.00 -3.17 5.47
CA TYR A 289 -9.03 -3.63 6.86
C TYR A 289 -10.25 -4.54 7.11
N ASP A 290 -11.41 -4.16 6.60
CA ASP A 290 -12.66 -4.91 6.76
C ASP A 290 -12.62 -6.27 6.02
N GLU A 291 -11.79 -6.41 4.99
CA GLU A 291 -11.49 -7.69 4.34
C GLU A 291 -10.63 -8.65 5.19
N ASN A 292 -10.15 -8.19 6.36
CA ASN A 292 -9.33 -8.94 7.31
C ASN A 292 -7.95 -9.35 6.76
N ILE A 293 -7.23 -10.14 7.56
CA ILE A 293 -5.87 -10.61 7.28
C ILE A 293 -5.74 -11.47 6.01
N ALA A 294 -6.84 -12.06 5.52
CA ALA A 294 -6.87 -12.82 4.27
C ALA A 294 -7.41 -12.00 3.07
N GLY A 295 -7.67 -10.70 3.24
CA GLY A 295 -8.26 -9.84 2.22
C GLY A 295 -7.46 -9.80 0.92
N ALA A 296 -8.15 -9.82 -0.21
CA ALA A 296 -7.50 -9.70 -1.51
C ALA A 296 -7.16 -8.22 -1.79
N PRO A 297 -6.32 -7.91 -2.77
CA PRO A 297 -6.08 -6.53 -3.15
C PRO A 297 -7.33 -5.88 -3.74
N VAL A 298 -7.73 -4.72 -3.19
CA VAL A 298 -8.94 -3.99 -3.61
C VAL A 298 -8.71 -3.21 -4.91
N ASP A 299 -7.47 -2.79 -5.18
CA ASP A 299 -7.08 -2.05 -6.40
C ASP A 299 -6.07 -2.85 -7.23
N LEU A 300 -6.59 -3.70 -8.12
CA LEU A 300 -5.77 -4.53 -9.00
C LEU A 300 -5.03 -3.73 -10.10
N ILE A 301 -5.45 -2.49 -10.39
CA ILE A 301 -4.85 -1.68 -11.47
C ILE A 301 -3.53 -1.09 -11.01
N ASN A 302 -3.51 -0.57 -9.77
CA ASN A 302 -2.33 0.06 -9.20
C ASN A 302 -1.50 -0.90 -8.33
N LEU A 303 -1.92 -2.18 -8.24
CA LEU A 303 -1.20 -3.21 -7.50
C LEU A 303 0.16 -3.46 -8.13
N VAL A 304 1.21 -3.34 -7.33
CA VAL A 304 2.60 -3.65 -7.69
C VAL A 304 2.92 -5.08 -7.25
N SER A 305 2.63 -5.41 -6.00
CA SER A 305 2.97 -6.70 -5.41
C SER A 305 1.97 -7.10 -4.33
N TRP A 306 1.67 -8.39 -4.25
CA TRP A 306 0.82 -8.97 -3.22
C TRP A 306 1.47 -10.23 -2.66
N ILE A 307 1.88 -10.17 -1.38
CA ILE A 307 2.56 -11.26 -0.69
C ILE A 307 1.71 -11.67 0.54
N PRO A 308 0.84 -12.69 0.40
CA PRO A 308 0.01 -13.18 1.50
C PRO A 308 0.81 -13.71 2.70
N LEU A 309 2.00 -14.24 2.44
CA LEU A 309 2.83 -14.95 3.43
C LEU A 309 2.12 -16.15 4.08
N ASN A 310 1.33 -16.88 3.29
CA ASN A 310 0.56 -18.03 3.74
C ASN A 310 1.24 -19.35 3.36
N GLY A 311 2.37 -19.66 4.01
CA GLY A 311 3.13 -20.89 3.77
C GLY A 311 4.12 -20.80 2.60
N ASN A 312 4.20 -19.64 1.93
CA ASN A 312 5.21 -19.31 0.94
C ASN A 312 5.38 -17.79 0.81
N GLU A 313 6.50 -17.42 0.21
CA GLU A 313 6.98 -16.09 -0.17
C GLU A 313 6.61 -15.67 -1.60
N ASN A 314 5.55 -16.21 -2.20
CA ASN A 314 5.23 -15.88 -3.58
C ASN A 314 4.54 -14.52 -3.68
N ASP A 315 4.73 -13.87 -4.81
CA ASP A 315 3.99 -12.67 -5.19
C ASP A 315 2.84 -13.06 -6.12
N TYR A 316 1.63 -12.83 -5.66
CA TYR A 316 0.37 -13.18 -6.31
C TYR A 316 -0.25 -12.01 -7.09
N SER A 317 0.47 -10.88 -7.23
CA SER A 317 0.03 -9.76 -8.08
C SER A 317 -0.04 -10.10 -9.57
N GLY A 318 0.71 -11.12 -10.01
CA GLY A 318 0.91 -11.44 -11.42
C GLY A 318 1.95 -10.57 -12.13
N ASN A 319 2.59 -9.64 -11.43
CA ASN A 319 3.52 -8.67 -12.01
C ASN A 319 5.00 -9.10 -11.97
N THR A 320 5.34 -10.14 -11.21
CA THR A 320 6.73 -10.61 -11.05
C THR A 320 7.05 -11.81 -11.93
N ALA A 321 8.31 -11.86 -12.40
CA ALA A 321 8.80 -12.96 -13.21
C ALA A 321 8.77 -14.28 -12.42
N GLY A 322 7.84 -15.17 -12.76
CA GLY A 322 7.70 -16.49 -12.13
C GLY A 322 6.98 -16.48 -10.77
N GLY A 323 6.35 -15.37 -10.38
CA GLY A 323 5.53 -15.29 -9.15
C GLY A 323 6.31 -15.45 -7.85
N LYS A 324 7.64 -15.38 -7.87
CA LYS A 324 8.48 -15.48 -6.67
C LYS A 324 8.86 -14.10 -6.19
N PHE A 325 8.53 -13.80 -4.93
CA PHE A 325 9.02 -12.58 -4.29
C PHE A 325 10.44 -12.81 -3.76
N TYR A 326 10.75 -13.96 -3.17
CA TYR A 326 12.07 -14.22 -2.54
C TYR A 326 13.02 -15.08 -3.38
N SER A 327 14.33 -14.87 -3.21
CA SER A 327 15.40 -15.56 -3.96
C SER A 327 16.28 -16.53 -3.14
N GLY A 328 15.98 -16.78 -1.86
CA GLY A 328 16.82 -17.59 -0.95
C GLY A 328 16.04 -18.60 -0.08
N ASN A 329 16.57 -18.93 1.12
CA ASN A 329 15.88 -19.73 2.15
C ASN A 329 15.36 -18.85 3.30
N PHE A 330 14.04 -18.83 3.51
CA PHE A 330 13.42 -17.97 4.52
C PHE A 330 13.61 -18.58 5.92
N ASN A 331 14.51 -17.98 6.71
CA ASN A 331 14.88 -18.46 8.04
C ASN A 331 13.87 -18.11 9.15
N GLY A 332 12.83 -17.33 8.84
CA GLY A 332 11.83 -16.89 9.80
C GLY A 332 10.71 -17.92 10.07
N GLY A 333 10.43 -18.77 9.09
CA GLY A 333 9.48 -19.88 9.19
C GLY A 333 8.00 -19.47 9.08
N TRP A 334 7.13 -20.48 9.01
CA TRP A 334 5.69 -20.34 8.88
C TRP A 334 5.01 -20.65 10.21
N VAL A 335 4.26 -19.69 10.74
CA VAL A 335 3.63 -19.81 12.07
C VAL A 335 2.12 -19.70 11.99
N ASP A 336 1.42 -20.41 12.87
CA ASP A 336 -0.04 -20.34 13.05
C ASP A 336 -0.37 -19.59 14.35
N ASN A 337 -0.04 -18.29 14.38
CA ASN A 337 -0.36 -17.38 15.49
C ASN A 337 -1.47 -16.38 15.12
N TYR A 338 -2.14 -16.57 13.99
CA TYR A 338 -3.34 -15.81 13.66
C TYR A 338 -4.50 -16.13 14.64
N ASN A 339 -4.58 -17.38 15.14
CA ASN A 339 -5.60 -17.85 16.10
C ASN A 339 -5.62 -17.10 17.47
N TYR A 340 -4.76 -16.09 17.67
CA TYR A 340 -4.75 -15.22 18.86
C TYR A 340 -5.64 -13.98 18.74
N PHE A 341 -6.45 -13.85 17.68
CA PHE A 341 -7.47 -12.79 17.58
C PHE A 341 -8.61 -12.92 18.62
N ASP A 342 -8.80 -14.12 19.21
CA ASP A 342 -9.96 -14.46 20.05
C ASP A 342 -9.61 -14.97 21.47
N ARG A 343 -8.55 -14.48 22.13
CA ARG A 343 -8.32 -14.77 23.58
C ARG A 343 -8.08 -13.56 24.43
#